data_AF-A0A959FUM0-F1
#
_entry.id   AF-A0A959FUM0-F1
#
_cell.length_a   1.000
_cell.length_b   1.000
_cell.length_c   1.000
_cell.angle_alpha   90.00
_cell.angle_beta   90.00
_cell.angle_gamma   90.00
#
_symmetry.space_group_name_H-M   'P 1'
#
loop_
_entity.id
_entity.type
_entity.pdbx_description
1 polymer ?
#
loop_
_entity_poly.entity_id
_entity_poly.type
_entity_poly.pdbx_seq_one_letter_code
_entity_poly.pdbx_strand_id
1 'polypeptide(L)'
;SWGDGSAFRQEVEFEYALEGMIVLAHSKGFTNAAQNAYGPRNHGIRKYDPDTGEIRFWEFDIYGGVTEGTVIAKDRSILYQYDYGGDQLTDMWEYLNDSTYQFKVGFYEDGKWTQVFLQTEFQQVSEKERYERLKQRLSGTWRAKAWNGQLEEYWGQDISGHIAQSATYTEGDIVRYRAENKIEWVSGELILFTVIKGSNPKIFKATSFTDQEIVFENSDYSNPNKVVYHFGADGTFQRTISGVENGEPTTYTFEFKRSHH
;
A
#
# COMPACT_ATOMS: atom_id res chain seq x y z
N SER A 1 0.93 5.99 23.95
CA SER A 1 -0.39 6.51 24.33
C SER A 1 -0.35 8.01 24.34
N TRP A 2 -1.49 8.65 24.12
CA TRP A 2 -1.63 10.10 24.33
C TRP A 2 -1.50 10.44 25.81
N GLY A 3 -1.32 11.73 26.12
CA GLY A 3 -1.23 12.24 27.49
C GLY A 3 -2.47 11.95 28.35
N ASP A 4 -3.63 11.71 27.74
CA ASP A 4 -4.87 11.30 28.42
C ASP A 4 -4.96 9.78 28.69
N GLY A 5 -3.95 9.02 28.28
CA GLY A 5 -3.87 7.56 28.43
C GLY A 5 -4.50 6.76 27.28
N SER A 6 -5.18 7.41 26.33
CA SER A 6 -5.76 6.72 25.17
C SER A 6 -4.67 6.10 24.27
N ALA A 7 -4.97 4.97 23.65
CA ALA A 7 -4.00 4.28 22.81
C ALA A 7 -3.71 5.09 21.55
N PHE A 8 -2.46 5.06 21.10
CA PHE A 8 -2.06 5.60 19.82
C PHE A 8 -1.47 4.48 18.98
N ARG A 9 -1.97 4.33 17.75
CA ARG A 9 -1.41 3.45 16.73
C ARG A 9 -1.70 4.08 15.37
N GLN A 10 -0.66 4.21 14.55
CA GLN A 10 -0.78 4.73 13.20
C GLN A 10 0.22 4.01 12.29
N GLU A 11 -0.20 3.76 11.05
CA GLU A 11 0.68 3.37 9.95
C GLU A 11 0.45 4.40 8.85
N VAL A 12 1.51 4.96 8.26
CA VAL A 12 1.41 5.95 7.18
C VAL A 12 2.24 5.48 6.01
N GLU A 13 1.65 5.47 4.82
CA GLU A 13 2.34 5.21 3.57
C GLU A 13 2.35 6.49 2.73
N PHE A 14 3.50 6.80 2.14
CA PHE A 14 3.68 7.96 1.27
C PHE A 14 3.98 7.52 -0.17
N GLU A 15 3.37 8.21 -1.12
CA GLU A 15 3.53 7.95 -2.55
C GLU A 15 3.70 9.27 -3.31
N TYR A 16 4.59 9.30 -4.31
CA TYR A 16 4.66 10.40 -5.25
C TYR A 16 3.62 10.21 -6.36
N ALA A 17 2.84 11.24 -6.65
CA ALA A 17 1.91 11.25 -7.77
C ALA A 17 2.12 12.50 -8.64
N LEU A 18 1.48 12.50 -9.83
CA LEU A 18 1.63 13.55 -10.85
C LEU A 18 3.10 13.90 -11.13
N GLU A 19 3.90 12.88 -11.47
CA GLU A 19 5.34 13.04 -11.77
C GLU A 19 6.15 13.65 -10.62
N GLY A 20 5.75 13.39 -9.37
CA GLY A 20 6.42 13.89 -8.17
C GLY A 20 5.99 15.29 -7.75
N MET A 21 5.01 15.90 -8.43
CA MET A 21 4.49 17.21 -8.08
C MET A 21 3.62 17.20 -6.81
N ILE A 22 3.11 16.02 -6.43
CA ILE A 22 2.35 15.83 -5.19
C ILE A 22 2.86 14.61 -4.43
N VAL A 23 2.76 14.67 -3.11
CA VAL A 23 2.95 13.51 -2.22
C VAL A 23 1.60 13.14 -1.62
N LEU A 24 1.13 11.93 -1.88
CA LEU A 24 -0.04 11.35 -1.25
C LEU A 24 0.38 10.69 0.07
N ALA A 25 -0.49 10.77 1.06
CA ALA A 25 -0.34 10.08 2.33
C ALA A 25 -1.57 9.21 2.60
N HIS A 26 -1.37 7.95 2.94
CA HIS A 26 -2.42 7.01 3.29
C HIS A 26 -2.20 6.52 4.70
N SER A 27 -3.06 6.95 5.63
CA SER A 27 -2.92 6.62 7.04
C SER A 27 -3.93 5.57 7.48
N LYS A 28 -3.47 4.55 8.21
CA LYS A 28 -4.29 3.66 9.02
C LYS A 28 -4.23 4.07 10.48
N GLY A 29 -5.36 3.98 11.17
CA GLY A 29 -5.50 4.36 12.57
C GLY A 29 -6.75 3.72 13.19
N PHE A 30 -7.07 4.10 14.44
CA PHE A 30 -8.34 3.71 15.04
C PHE A 30 -9.51 4.40 14.31
N THR A 31 -10.48 3.61 13.85
CA THR A 31 -11.63 4.10 13.04
C THR A 31 -12.90 4.32 13.85
N ASN A 32 -12.82 4.12 15.17
CA ASN A 32 -13.90 4.43 16.10
C ASN A 32 -13.37 4.96 17.44
N ALA A 33 -14.23 5.69 18.16
CA ALA A 33 -13.90 6.29 19.45
C ALA A 33 -13.52 5.24 20.52
N ALA A 34 -14.07 4.02 20.43
CA ALA A 34 -13.75 2.93 21.34
C ALA A 34 -12.37 2.29 21.12
N GLN A 35 -11.64 2.69 20.05
CA GLN A 35 -10.31 2.19 19.70
C GLN A 35 -10.21 0.66 19.58
N ASN A 36 -11.29 0.01 19.12
CA ASN A 36 -11.33 -1.44 18.91
C ASN A 36 -11.44 -1.84 17.43
N ALA A 37 -11.54 -0.86 16.52
CA ALA A 37 -11.43 -1.04 15.08
C ALA A 37 -10.22 -0.27 14.53
N TYR A 38 -9.44 -0.92 13.67
CA TYR A 38 -8.23 -0.36 13.06
C TYR A 38 -8.27 -0.53 11.53
N GLY A 39 -7.97 0.53 10.79
CA GLY A 39 -8.09 0.51 9.33
C GLY A 39 -7.79 1.88 8.71
N PRO A 40 -8.12 2.08 7.42
CA PRO A 40 -7.97 3.38 6.76
C PRO A 40 -8.65 4.49 7.56
N ARG A 41 -7.90 5.55 7.90
CA ARG A 41 -8.32 6.59 8.84
C ARG A 41 -8.17 8.00 8.27
N ASN A 42 -7.12 8.25 7.48
CA ASN A 42 -6.94 9.50 6.75
C ASN A 42 -6.37 9.26 5.35
N HIS A 43 -6.70 10.17 4.45
CA HIS A 43 -6.03 10.35 3.17
C HIS A 43 -5.53 11.78 3.09
N GLY A 44 -4.28 11.98 2.71
CA GLY A 44 -3.69 13.31 2.69
C GLY A 44 -2.93 13.62 1.41
N ILE A 45 -2.77 14.90 1.16
CA ILE A 45 -2.10 15.46 -0.02
C ILE A 45 -1.10 16.49 0.48
N ARG A 46 0.14 16.44 0.01
CA ARG A 46 1.13 17.50 0.16
C ARG A 46 1.53 18.02 -1.21
N LYS A 47 1.66 19.34 -1.32
CA LYS A 47 2.05 20.01 -2.55
C LYS A 47 2.91 21.23 -2.23
N TYR A 48 3.95 21.45 -3.03
CA TYR A 48 4.68 22.71 -3.00
C TYR A 48 3.82 23.86 -3.51
N ASP A 49 3.75 24.92 -2.73
CA ASP A 49 3.11 26.18 -3.06
C ASP A 49 4.19 27.21 -3.45
N PRO A 50 4.29 27.58 -4.75
CA PRO A 50 5.31 28.50 -5.21
C PRO A 50 5.09 29.95 -4.73
N ASP A 51 3.87 30.32 -4.35
CA ASP A 51 3.57 31.70 -3.93
C ASP A 51 4.08 31.98 -2.51
N THR A 52 3.99 30.97 -1.63
CA THR A 52 4.50 31.04 -0.25
C THR A 52 5.90 30.47 -0.11
N GLY A 53 6.33 29.61 -1.05
CA GLY A 53 7.57 28.85 -0.95
C GLY A 53 7.50 27.69 0.04
N GLU A 54 6.29 27.29 0.47
CA GLU A 54 6.07 26.27 1.49
C GLU A 54 5.47 25.01 0.88
N ILE A 55 5.61 23.87 1.57
CA ILE A 55 4.80 22.70 1.26
C ILE A 55 3.50 22.83 2.06
N ARG A 56 2.36 22.86 1.38
CA ARG A 56 1.04 22.83 2.01
C ARG A 56 0.55 21.39 2.11
N PHE A 57 -0.18 21.07 3.16
CA PHE A 57 -0.82 19.76 3.29
C PHE A 57 -2.30 19.87 3.61
N TRP A 58 -3.03 18.82 3.22
CA TRP A 58 -4.42 18.56 3.59
C TRP A 58 -4.51 17.10 4.03
N GLU A 59 -5.19 16.85 5.14
CA GLU A 59 -5.49 15.53 5.70
C GLU A 59 -7.00 15.39 5.83
N PHE A 60 -7.57 14.53 5.01
CA PHE A 60 -8.99 14.22 4.97
C PHE A 60 -9.26 12.99 5.82
N ASP A 61 -10.21 13.11 6.72
CA ASP A 61 -10.48 12.12 7.74
C ASP A 61 -11.80 11.39 7.45
N ILE A 62 -11.97 10.15 7.95
CA ILE A 62 -13.18 9.34 7.68
C ILE A 62 -14.47 9.93 8.25
N TYR A 63 -14.40 10.97 9.08
CA TYR A 63 -15.55 11.67 9.65
C TYR A 63 -15.89 12.95 8.88
N GLY A 64 -15.19 13.22 7.77
CA GLY A 64 -15.39 14.39 6.92
C GLY A 64 -14.62 15.63 7.39
N GLY A 65 -13.78 15.50 8.42
CA GLY A 65 -12.89 16.56 8.86
C GLY A 65 -11.73 16.75 7.88
N VAL A 66 -11.25 17.99 7.78
CA VAL A 66 -10.05 18.34 7.03
C VAL A 66 -9.11 19.09 7.97
N THR A 67 -7.89 18.59 8.12
CA THR A 67 -6.79 19.30 8.76
C THR A 67 -5.86 19.80 7.66
N GLU A 68 -5.53 21.08 7.68
CA GLU A 68 -4.64 21.67 6.69
C GLU A 68 -3.59 22.55 7.36
N GLY A 69 -2.44 22.70 6.69
CA GLY A 69 -1.34 23.45 7.24
C GLY A 69 -0.11 23.43 6.35
N THR A 70 1.05 23.60 6.98
CA THR A 70 2.34 23.66 6.31
C THR A 70 3.23 22.51 6.74
N VAL A 71 4.12 22.10 5.84
CA VAL A 71 5.18 21.12 6.09
C VAL A 71 6.52 21.84 5.98
N ILE A 72 7.31 21.76 7.04
CA ILE A 72 8.63 22.36 7.13
C ILE A 72 9.65 21.23 7.26
N ALA A 73 10.61 21.18 6.34
CA ALA A 73 11.76 20.32 6.46
C ALA A 73 12.90 21.08 7.14
N LYS A 74 13.41 20.55 8.24
CA LYS A 74 14.59 21.08 8.94
C LYS A 74 15.62 19.96 9.05
N ASP A 75 16.72 20.09 8.32
CA ASP A 75 17.70 19.03 8.11
C ASP A 75 17.02 17.79 7.50
N ARG A 76 16.89 16.69 8.26
CA ARG A 76 16.14 15.48 7.87
C ARG A 76 14.83 15.31 8.65
N SER A 77 14.54 16.21 9.58
CA SER A 77 13.32 16.22 10.37
C SER A 77 12.20 16.93 9.60
N ILE A 78 10.96 16.49 9.83
CA ILE A 78 9.77 17.01 9.16
C ILE A 78 8.82 17.52 10.23
N LEU A 79 8.33 18.75 10.07
CA LEU A 79 7.34 19.36 10.96
C LEU A 79 6.08 19.64 10.17
N TYR A 80 4.95 19.25 10.69
CA TYR A 80 3.63 19.65 10.21
C TYR A 80 3.06 20.66 11.20
N GLN A 81 2.70 21.85 10.73
CA GLN A 81 2.13 22.91 11.56
C GLN A 81 0.74 23.27 11.06
N TYR A 82 -0.24 23.26 11.96
CA TYR A 82 -1.64 23.53 11.62
C TYR A 82 -2.40 24.12 12.81
N ASP A 83 -3.50 24.82 12.51
CA ASP A 83 -4.44 25.27 13.53
C ASP A 83 -5.28 24.11 14.02
N TYR A 84 -5.41 23.97 15.33
CA TYR A 84 -6.32 23.03 15.97
C TYR A 84 -7.07 23.73 17.09
N GLY A 85 -8.30 24.15 16.80
CA GLY A 85 -9.16 24.81 17.78
C GLY A 85 -8.69 26.21 18.17
N GLY A 86 -7.99 26.91 17.27
CA GLY A 86 -7.42 28.24 17.51
C GLY A 86 -5.99 28.24 18.08
N ASP A 87 -5.46 27.07 18.43
CA ASP A 87 -4.07 26.90 18.86
C ASP A 87 -3.21 26.33 17.73
N GLN A 88 -1.97 26.79 17.62
CA GLN A 88 -1.01 26.27 16.65
C GLN A 88 -0.37 24.97 17.14
N LEU A 89 -0.76 23.83 16.57
CA LEU A 89 -0.20 22.53 16.89
C LEU A 89 0.96 22.17 15.95
N THR A 90 1.89 21.35 16.45
CA THR A 90 2.99 20.80 15.66
C THR A 90 3.08 19.28 15.82
N ASP A 91 3.08 18.60 14.68
CA ASP A 91 3.41 17.19 14.50
C ASP A 91 4.84 17.10 13.95
N MET A 92 5.80 16.68 14.77
CA MET A 92 7.21 16.60 14.39
C MET A 92 7.66 15.16 14.26
N TRP A 93 8.21 14.84 13.09
CA TRP A 93 8.97 13.65 12.81
C TRP A 93 10.45 14.05 12.92
N GLU A 94 10.99 13.92 14.12
CA GLU A 94 12.39 14.21 14.42
C GLU A 94 13.25 13.02 13.97
N TYR A 95 14.18 13.28 13.05
CA TYR A 95 15.03 12.26 12.47
C TYR A 95 15.96 11.66 13.53
N LEU A 96 15.90 10.33 13.69
CA LEU A 96 16.87 9.58 14.50
C LEU A 96 17.85 8.85 13.59
N ASN A 97 17.33 8.11 12.61
CA ASN A 97 18.11 7.42 11.57
C ASN A 97 17.21 7.14 10.35
N ASP A 98 17.79 6.58 9.28
CA ASP A 98 17.08 6.35 8.01
C ASP A 98 15.83 5.45 8.11
N SER A 99 15.70 4.67 9.20
CA SER A 99 14.56 3.77 9.44
C SER A 99 13.68 4.19 10.62
N THR A 100 14.01 5.28 11.31
CA THR A 100 13.30 5.66 12.55
C THR A 100 13.23 7.16 12.74
N TYR A 101 12.02 7.62 13.03
CA TYR A 101 11.73 8.99 13.45
C TYR A 101 11.11 8.99 14.86
N GLN A 102 11.60 9.88 15.72
CA GLN A 102 10.88 10.24 16.93
C GLN A 102 9.70 11.11 16.53
N PHE A 103 8.49 10.63 16.76
CA PHE A 103 7.27 11.38 16.52
C PHE A 103 6.81 12.09 17.80
N LYS A 104 6.56 13.40 17.71
CA LYS A 104 6.04 14.24 18.79
C LYS A 104 4.88 15.08 18.31
N VAL A 105 3.87 15.22 19.15
CA VAL A 105 2.73 16.12 18.93
C VAL A 105 2.63 17.07 20.11
N GLY A 106 2.52 18.37 19.86
CA GLY A 106 2.55 19.36 20.92
C GLY A 106 2.58 20.80 20.46
N PHE A 107 2.78 21.70 21.42
CA PHE A 107 3.07 23.11 21.16
C PHE A 107 4.58 23.30 21.00
N TYR A 108 4.97 23.84 19.85
CA TYR A 108 6.35 24.05 19.47
C TYR A 108 6.54 25.50 19.02
N GLU A 109 7.23 26.27 19.85
CA GLU A 109 7.40 27.72 19.70
C GLU A 109 8.88 28.05 19.77
N ASP A 110 9.35 28.95 18.90
CA ASP A 110 10.74 29.44 18.87
C ASP A 110 11.81 28.32 18.92
N GLY A 111 11.52 27.21 18.24
CA GLY A 111 12.42 26.06 18.16
C GLY A 111 12.42 25.15 19.39
N LYS A 112 11.46 25.30 20.32
CA LYS A 112 11.38 24.53 21.57
C LYS A 112 9.96 24.00 21.81
N TRP A 113 9.88 22.82 22.41
CA TRP A 113 8.61 22.28 22.91
C TRP A 113 8.23 23.00 24.20
N THR A 114 7.07 23.66 24.20
CA THR A 114 6.47 24.24 25.41
C THR A 114 5.54 23.23 26.07
N GLN A 115 4.94 22.33 25.29
CA GLN A 115 4.14 21.20 25.76
C GLN A 115 4.16 20.04 24.77
N VAL A 116 4.18 18.80 25.28
CA VAL A 116 4.13 17.58 24.46
C VAL A 116 2.93 16.74 24.90
N PHE A 117 2.06 16.40 23.96
CA PHE A 117 0.85 15.59 24.16
C PHE A 117 1.04 14.13 23.79
N LEU A 118 1.91 13.86 22.83
CA LEU A 118 2.29 12.52 22.39
C LEU A 118 3.78 12.49 22.09
N GLN A 119 4.43 11.42 22.52
CA GLN A 119 5.77 11.06 22.09
C GLN A 119 5.82 9.56 21.83
N THR A 120 6.22 9.17 20.63
CA THR A 120 6.34 7.78 20.16
C THR A 120 7.33 7.72 19.00
N GLU A 121 7.57 6.54 18.42
CA GLU A 121 8.41 6.41 17.24
C GLU A 121 7.59 5.95 16.03
N PHE A 122 7.95 6.47 14.86
CA PHE A 122 7.64 5.84 13.58
C PHE A 122 8.85 5.04 13.12
N GLN A 123 8.63 3.75 12.86
CA GLN A 123 9.63 2.84 12.34
C GLN A 123 9.23 2.43 10.93
N GLN A 124 10.18 2.41 10.01
CA GLN A 124 9.96 1.92 8.66
C GLN A 124 9.55 0.45 8.72
N VAL A 125 8.46 0.09 8.04
CA VAL A 125 8.07 -1.31 7.87
C VAL A 125 9.08 -1.96 6.93
N SER A 126 9.73 -3.03 7.39
CA SER A 126 10.70 -3.76 6.58
C SER A 126 10.04 -4.51 5.42
N GLU A 127 10.78 -4.74 4.34
CA GLU A 127 10.31 -5.56 3.21
C GLU A 127 9.89 -6.96 3.65
N LYS A 128 10.60 -7.53 4.63
CA LYS A 128 10.28 -8.83 5.22
C LYS A 128 8.90 -8.82 5.88
N GLU A 129 8.62 -7.83 6.72
CA GLU A 129 7.31 -7.71 7.38
C GLU A 129 6.20 -7.48 6.36
N ARG A 130 6.44 -6.64 5.35
CA ARG A 130 5.48 -6.40 4.25
C ARG A 130 5.19 -7.70 3.48
N TYR A 131 6.22 -8.49 3.20
CA TYR A 131 6.09 -9.79 2.54
C TYR A 131 5.30 -10.80 3.40
N GLU A 132 5.49 -10.82 4.72
CA GLU A 132 4.67 -11.65 5.62
C GLU A 132 3.19 -11.21 5.63
N ARG A 133 2.91 -9.89 5.62
CA ARG A 133 1.54 -9.37 5.48
C ARG A 133 0.92 -9.78 4.15
N LEU A 134 1.69 -9.73 3.06
CA LEU A 134 1.25 -10.17 1.73
C LEU A 134 0.85 -11.65 1.73
N LYS A 135 1.67 -12.53 2.31
CA LYS A 135 1.36 -13.97 2.47
C LYS A 135 0.01 -14.17 3.17
N GLN A 136 -0.21 -13.47 4.27
CA GLN A 136 -1.46 -13.56 5.04
C GLN A 136 -2.66 -13.09 4.21
N ARG A 137 -2.48 -11.99 3.46
CA ARG A 137 -3.54 -11.39 2.64
C ARG A 137 -3.98 -12.30 1.50
N LEU A 138 -3.03 -12.88 0.77
CA LEU A 138 -3.30 -13.76 -0.36
C LEU A 138 -3.74 -15.16 0.06
N SER A 139 -3.25 -15.71 1.17
CA SER A 139 -3.49 -17.11 1.56
C SER A 139 -4.96 -17.50 1.58
N GLY A 140 -5.35 -18.48 0.79
CA GLY A 140 -6.72 -18.99 0.70
C GLY A 140 -7.19 -19.29 -0.73
N THR A 141 -8.47 -19.60 -0.86
CA THR A 141 -9.13 -19.87 -2.14
C THR A 141 -9.91 -18.64 -2.60
N TRP A 142 -9.81 -18.34 -3.89
CA TRP A 142 -10.35 -17.14 -4.52
C TRP A 142 -11.06 -17.48 -5.82
N ARG A 143 -12.08 -16.69 -6.15
CA ARG A 143 -12.87 -16.83 -7.37
C ARG A 143 -13.09 -15.49 -8.03
N ALA A 144 -12.95 -15.47 -9.35
CA ALA A 144 -13.27 -14.33 -10.20
C ALA A 144 -14.04 -14.81 -11.44
N LYS A 145 -14.95 -13.97 -11.95
CA LYS A 145 -15.50 -14.16 -13.29
C LYS A 145 -14.41 -13.80 -14.31
N ALA A 146 -14.22 -14.63 -15.32
CA ALA A 146 -13.20 -14.43 -16.35
C ALA A 146 -13.78 -14.77 -17.73
N TRP A 147 -13.89 -13.77 -18.61
CA TRP A 147 -14.50 -13.91 -19.94
C TRP A 147 -15.89 -14.59 -19.87
N ASN A 148 -16.05 -15.75 -20.50
CA ASN A 148 -17.26 -16.60 -20.51
C ASN A 148 -17.24 -17.70 -19.43
N GLY A 149 -16.32 -17.62 -18.47
CA GLY A 149 -16.08 -18.68 -17.48
C GLY A 149 -15.73 -18.17 -16.09
N GLN A 150 -15.16 -19.05 -15.28
CA GLN A 150 -14.76 -18.81 -13.91
C GLN A 150 -13.29 -19.14 -13.70
N LEU A 151 -12.58 -18.25 -13.02
CA LEU A 151 -11.20 -18.45 -12.60
C LEU A 151 -11.17 -18.70 -11.10
N GLU A 152 -10.66 -19.86 -10.71
CA GLU A 152 -10.45 -20.23 -9.32
C GLU A 152 -8.96 -20.29 -9.02
N GLU A 153 -8.56 -19.70 -7.90
CA GLU A 153 -7.17 -19.69 -7.45
C GLU A 153 -7.05 -20.16 -6.02
N TYR A 154 -6.04 -20.96 -5.74
CA TYR A 154 -5.56 -21.21 -4.39
C TYR A 154 -4.19 -20.57 -4.23
N TRP A 155 -4.03 -19.80 -3.15
CA TRP A 155 -2.78 -19.18 -2.75
C TRP A 155 -2.33 -19.75 -1.41
N GLY A 156 -1.06 -20.12 -1.31
CA GLY A 156 -0.47 -20.69 -0.10
C GLY A 156 1.04 -20.44 -0.06
N GLN A 157 1.73 -21.23 0.77
CA GLN A 157 3.19 -21.21 0.83
C GLN A 157 3.76 -22.52 0.30
N ASP A 158 4.85 -22.44 -0.45
CA ASP A 158 5.65 -23.62 -0.79
C ASP A 158 6.51 -24.08 0.40
N ILE A 159 7.28 -25.17 0.20
CA ILE A 159 8.15 -25.74 1.24
C ILE A 159 9.27 -24.78 1.68
N SER A 160 9.61 -23.81 0.85
CA SER A 160 10.61 -22.77 1.13
C SER A 160 9.99 -21.53 1.77
N GLY A 161 8.67 -21.52 1.98
CA GLY A 161 7.94 -20.39 2.57
C GLY A 161 7.68 -19.25 1.58
N HIS A 162 7.83 -19.47 0.27
CA HIS A 162 7.47 -18.50 -0.75
C HIS A 162 5.99 -18.60 -1.10
N ILE A 163 5.42 -17.51 -1.62
CA ILE A 163 4.02 -17.50 -2.02
C ILE A 163 3.88 -18.33 -3.29
N ALA A 164 3.01 -19.33 -3.25
CA ALA A 164 2.70 -20.20 -4.38
C ALA A 164 1.21 -20.15 -4.69
N GLN A 165 0.87 -20.26 -5.97
CA GLN A 165 -0.47 -20.13 -6.47
C GLN A 165 -0.77 -21.23 -7.49
N SER A 166 -1.97 -21.81 -7.40
CA SER A 166 -2.51 -22.70 -8.43
C SER A 166 -3.86 -22.17 -8.93
N ALA A 167 -4.03 -22.13 -10.25
CA ALA A 167 -5.20 -21.61 -10.92
C ALA A 167 -5.87 -22.68 -11.77
N THR A 168 -7.19 -22.66 -11.80
CA THR A 168 -8.00 -23.39 -12.79
C THR A 168 -9.00 -22.44 -13.42
N TYR A 169 -9.01 -22.39 -14.75
CA TYR A 169 -10.04 -21.69 -15.51
C TYR A 169 -11.01 -22.69 -16.12
N THR A 170 -12.31 -22.47 -15.89
CA THR A 170 -13.40 -23.32 -16.39
C THR A 170 -14.40 -22.53 -17.21
N GLU A 171 -14.91 -23.16 -18.27
CA GLU A 171 -16.07 -22.70 -19.03
C GLU A 171 -17.16 -23.76 -18.91
N GLY A 172 -18.19 -23.50 -18.11
CA GLY A 172 -19.12 -24.55 -17.67
C GLY A 172 -18.35 -25.65 -16.91
N ASP A 173 -18.54 -26.91 -17.32
CA ASP A 173 -17.86 -28.06 -16.70
C ASP A 173 -16.49 -28.39 -17.31
N ILE A 174 -16.04 -27.60 -18.30
CA ILE A 174 -14.80 -27.87 -19.03
C ILE A 174 -13.65 -27.04 -18.45
N VAL A 175 -12.61 -27.73 -17.97
CA VAL A 175 -11.33 -27.09 -17.62
C VAL A 175 -10.58 -26.70 -18.90
N ARG A 176 -10.38 -25.40 -19.08
CA ARG A 176 -9.70 -24.83 -20.25
C ARG A 176 -8.21 -24.70 -20.07
N TYR A 177 -7.76 -24.22 -18.90
CA TYR A 177 -6.34 -24.20 -18.56
C TYR A 177 -6.10 -24.28 -17.05
N ARG A 178 -4.85 -24.58 -16.71
CA ARG A 178 -4.30 -24.49 -15.37
C ARG A 178 -3.02 -23.66 -15.39
N ALA A 179 -2.79 -22.91 -14.33
CA ALA A 179 -1.56 -22.16 -14.15
C ALA A 179 -1.00 -22.36 -12.74
N GLU A 180 0.31 -22.25 -12.63
CA GLU A 180 1.05 -22.27 -11.38
C GLU A 180 1.94 -21.03 -11.36
N ASN A 181 1.79 -20.21 -10.32
CA ASN A 181 2.57 -18.99 -10.17
C ASN A 181 3.28 -18.98 -8.83
N LYS A 182 4.37 -18.23 -8.74
CA LYS A 182 5.16 -18.07 -7.52
C LYS A 182 5.60 -16.63 -7.37
N ILE A 183 5.51 -16.09 -6.16
CA ILE A 183 6.08 -14.80 -5.79
C ILE A 183 7.18 -15.06 -4.77
N GLU A 184 8.41 -14.62 -5.05
CA GLU A 184 9.56 -14.82 -4.17
C GLU A 184 10.61 -13.71 -4.28
N TRP A 185 11.50 -13.65 -3.28
CA TRP A 185 12.68 -12.79 -3.31
C TRP A 185 13.83 -13.50 -4.03
N VAL A 186 14.37 -12.86 -5.07
CA VAL A 186 15.56 -13.32 -5.80
C VAL A 186 16.57 -12.19 -5.84
N SER A 187 17.72 -12.38 -5.19
CA SER A 187 18.81 -11.39 -5.15
C SER A 187 18.37 -9.98 -4.71
N GLY A 188 17.46 -9.89 -3.73
CA GLY A 188 16.95 -8.62 -3.22
C GLY A 188 15.82 -8.00 -4.04
N GLU A 189 15.27 -8.73 -5.02
CA GLU A 189 14.16 -8.28 -5.85
C GLU A 189 12.94 -9.18 -5.65
N LEU A 190 11.74 -8.60 -5.56
CA LEU A 190 10.51 -9.37 -5.52
C LEU A 190 10.09 -9.76 -6.94
N ILE A 191 10.03 -11.05 -7.23
CA ILE A 191 9.82 -11.60 -8.56
C ILE A 191 8.51 -12.40 -8.60
N LEU A 192 7.74 -12.21 -9.67
CA LEU A 192 6.59 -13.03 -10.04
C LEU A 192 6.98 -13.99 -11.17
N PHE A 193 6.94 -15.28 -10.89
CA PHE A 193 7.06 -16.35 -11.88
C PHE A 193 5.67 -16.83 -12.28
N THR A 194 5.38 -16.87 -13.58
CA THR A 194 4.10 -17.34 -14.10
C THR A 194 4.28 -18.53 -15.01
N VAL A 195 3.60 -19.64 -14.74
CA VAL A 195 3.64 -20.86 -15.56
C VAL A 195 2.22 -21.24 -15.96
N ILE A 196 1.88 -21.04 -17.23
CA ILE A 196 0.65 -21.60 -17.81
C ILE A 196 1.00 -22.96 -18.40
N LYS A 197 0.22 -23.99 -18.07
CA LYS A 197 0.50 -25.36 -18.55
C LYS A 197 0.60 -25.39 -20.08
N GLY A 198 1.75 -25.84 -20.59
CA GLY A 198 2.02 -25.94 -22.04
C GLY A 198 2.59 -24.66 -22.67
N SER A 199 2.91 -23.64 -21.86
CA SER A 199 3.56 -22.39 -22.31
C SER A 199 4.93 -22.21 -21.67
N ASN A 200 5.76 -21.34 -22.26
CA ASN A 200 7.01 -20.91 -21.63
C ASN A 200 6.71 -20.07 -20.39
N PRO A 201 7.46 -20.25 -19.29
CA PRO A 201 7.36 -19.39 -18.12
C PRO A 201 7.61 -17.92 -18.46
N LYS A 202 6.87 -17.02 -17.81
CA LYS A 202 7.14 -15.58 -17.83
C LYS A 202 7.58 -15.13 -16.44
N ILE A 203 8.50 -14.18 -16.40
CA ILE A 203 9.08 -13.66 -15.17
C ILE A 203 8.90 -12.15 -15.16
N PHE A 204 8.44 -11.60 -14.04
CA PHE A 204 8.23 -10.17 -13.87
C PHE A 204 8.89 -9.68 -12.60
N LYS A 205 9.51 -8.51 -12.66
CA LYS A 205 10.14 -7.86 -11.51
C LYS A 205 9.16 -6.87 -10.90
N ALA A 206 9.07 -6.81 -9.58
CA ALA A 206 8.29 -5.77 -8.92
C ALA A 206 8.92 -4.39 -9.15
N THR A 207 8.12 -3.43 -9.61
CA THR A 207 8.50 -2.02 -9.73
C THR A 207 7.86 -1.17 -8.62
N SER A 208 6.83 -1.71 -7.95
CA SER A 208 6.22 -1.13 -6.75
C SER A 208 5.72 -2.25 -5.83
N PHE A 209 5.91 -2.11 -4.52
CA PHE A 209 5.39 -3.01 -3.50
C PHE A 209 4.92 -2.21 -2.27
N THR A 210 3.62 -1.95 -2.21
CA THR A 210 2.94 -1.30 -1.10
C THR A 210 2.01 -2.26 -0.36
N ASP A 211 1.34 -1.78 0.69
CA ASP A 211 0.33 -2.58 1.39
C ASP A 211 -0.93 -2.75 0.54
N GLN A 212 -1.19 -1.81 -0.37
CA GLN A 212 -2.40 -1.69 -1.18
C GLN A 212 -2.21 -2.23 -2.59
N GLU A 213 -0.98 -2.24 -3.10
CA GLU A 213 -0.68 -2.59 -4.48
C GLU A 213 0.67 -3.30 -4.63
N ILE A 214 0.74 -4.20 -5.61
CA ILE A 214 2.01 -4.67 -6.16
C ILE A 214 1.97 -4.54 -7.67
N VAL A 215 3.00 -3.92 -8.24
CA VAL A 215 3.18 -3.79 -9.68
C VAL A 215 4.36 -4.62 -10.11
N PHE A 216 4.13 -5.58 -10.99
CA PHE A 216 5.15 -6.39 -11.63
C PHE A 216 5.24 -6.05 -13.12
N GLU A 217 6.44 -5.82 -13.63
CA GLU A 217 6.67 -5.47 -15.03
C GLU A 217 7.82 -6.27 -15.66
N ASN A 218 7.74 -6.47 -16.97
CA ASN A 218 8.81 -6.94 -17.82
C ASN A 218 8.59 -6.45 -19.26
N SER A 219 9.41 -5.50 -19.68
CA SER A 219 9.34 -4.87 -21.01
C SER A 219 9.79 -5.79 -22.16
N ASP A 220 10.41 -6.93 -21.88
CA ASP A 220 10.81 -7.90 -22.90
C ASP A 220 9.61 -8.62 -23.52
N TYR A 221 8.45 -8.56 -22.86
CA TYR A 221 7.21 -9.11 -23.34
C TYR A 221 6.32 -8.02 -23.95
N SER A 222 5.65 -8.32 -25.05
CA SER A 222 4.58 -7.46 -25.57
C SER A 222 3.30 -7.65 -24.76
N ASN A 223 2.89 -8.89 -24.52
CA ASN A 223 1.73 -9.22 -23.71
C ASN A 223 1.88 -10.57 -22.96
N PRO A 224 1.49 -10.64 -21.67
CA PRO A 224 1.47 -9.51 -20.76
C PRO A 224 2.87 -8.98 -20.49
N ASN A 225 2.98 -7.66 -20.32
CA ASN A 225 4.20 -6.96 -19.92
C ASN A 225 4.08 -6.36 -18.52
N LYS A 226 2.86 -6.28 -17.97
CA LYS A 226 2.57 -5.72 -16.65
C LYS A 226 1.45 -6.51 -15.96
N VAL A 227 1.66 -6.83 -14.69
CA VAL A 227 0.70 -7.48 -13.79
C VAL A 227 0.59 -6.65 -12.52
N VAL A 228 -0.61 -6.20 -12.20
CA VAL A 228 -0.90 -5.39 -11.01
C VAL A 228 -1.84 -6.15 -10.10
N TYR A 229 -1.51 -6.22 -8.82
CA TYR A 229 -2.41 -6.68 -7.76
C TYR A 229 -2.82 -5.47 -6.94
N HIS A 230 -4.10 -5.15 -6.92
CA HIS A 230 -4.66 -4.14 -6.02
C HIS A 230 -5.45 -4.85 -4.91
N PHE A 231 -5.27 -4.42 -3.68
CA PHE A 231 -5.84 -5.09 -2.54
C PHE A 231 -6.87 -4.22 -1.80
N GLY A 232 -8.13 -4.64 -1.86
CA GLY A 232 -9.28 -3.96 -1.27
C GLY A 232 -9.33 -4.05 0.26
N ALA A 233 -9.89 -3.02 0.90
CA ALA A 233 -10.07 -2.96 2.35
C ALA A 233 -11.10 -3.98 2.88
N ASP A 234 -11.99 -4.47 2.00
CA ASP A 234 -13.00 -5.50 2.28
C ASP A 234 -12.44 -6.94 2.23
N GLY A 235 -11.12 -7.08 2.08
CA GLY A 235 -10.46 -8.38 1.98
C GLY A 235 -10.58 -9.02 0.59
N THR A 236 -11.05 -8.29 -0.42
CA THR A 236 -10.94 -8.69 -1.83
C THR A 236 -9.59 -8.29 -2.41
N PHE A 237 -9.25 -8.84 -3.57
CA PHE A 237 -8.18 -8.28 -4.40
C PHE A 237 -8.58 -8.28 -5.87
N GLN A 238 -8.06 -7.31 -6.59
CA GLN A 238 -8.21 -7.17 -8.03
C GLN A 238 -6.86 -7.50 -8.67
N ARG A 239 -6.87 -8.27 -9.76
CA ARG A 239 -5.68 -8.44 -10.60
C ARG A 239 -5.91 -7.84 -11.98
N THR A 240 -5.01 -6.96 -12.39
CA THR A 240 -4.98 -6.40 -13.73
C THR A 240 -3.77 -6.94 -14.49
N ILE A 241 -3.99 -7.46 -15.69
CA ILE A 241 -2.95 -7.97 -16.59
C ILE A 241 -3.01 -7.12 -17.85
N SER A 242 -1.89 -6.50 -18.23
CA SER A 242 -1.84 -5.59 -19.38
C SER A 242 -0.63 -5.81 -20.26
N GLY A 243 -0.75 -5.34 -21.50
CA GLY A 243 0.25 -5.45 -22.56
C GLY A 243 -0.26 -4.90 -23.88
N VAL A 244 0.32 -5.36 -24.98
CA VAL A 244 -0.03 -4.97 -26.34
C VAL A 244 -0.35 -6.22 -27.17
N GLU A 245 -1.57 -6.28 -27.70
CA GLU A 245 -2.01 -7.32 -28.64
C GLU A 245 -2.33 -6.68 -30.00
N ASN A 246 -1.76 -7.22 -31.08
CA ASN A 246 -1.95 -6.70 -32.44
C ASN A 246 -1.66 -5.19 -32.61
N GLY A 247 -0.75 -4.65 -31.81
CA GLY A 247 -0.38 -3.22 -31.82
C GLY A 247 -1.24 -2.34 -30.92
N GLU A 248 -2.29 -2.87 -30.30
CA GLU A 248 -3.21 -2.13 -29.44
C GLU A 248 -3.01 -2.47 -27.96
N PRO A 249 -3.02 -1.47 -27.04
CA PRO A 249 -3.01 -1.72 -25.62
C PRO A 249 -4.21 -2.58 -25.20
N THR A 250 -3.93 -3.64 -24.44
CA THR A 250 -4.93 -4.58 -23.94
C THR A 250 -4.79 -4.75 -22.44
N THR A 251 -5.93 -4.77 -21.75
CA THR A 251 -6.01 -4.91 -20.30
C THR A 251 -7.12 -5.88 -19.92
N TYR A 252 -6.80 -6.84 -19.06
CA TYR A 252 -7.75 -7.76 -18.44
C TYR A 252 -7.78 -7.53 -16.93
N THR A 253 -8.97 -7.43 -16.37
CA THR A 253 -9.17 -7.18 -14.94
C THR A 253 -10.02 -8.29 -14.34
N PHE A 254 -9.56 -8.84 -13.21
CA PHE A 254 -10.21 -9.93 -12.49
C PHE A 254 -10.46 -9.50 -11.05
N GLU A 255 -11.73 -9.50 -10.64
CA GLU A 255 -12.16 -9.20 -9.27
C GLU A 255 -12.26 -10.49 -8.47
N PHE A 256 -11.32 -10.72 -7.56
CA PHE A 256 -11.28 -11.92 -6.74
C PHE A 256 -11.99 -11.73 -5.41
N LYS A 257 -12.93 -12.64 -5.15
CA LYS A 257 -13.57 -12.79 -3.85
C LYS A 257 -13.10 -14.08 -3.20
N ARG A 258 -12.86 -14.02 -1.89
CA ARG A 258 -12.49 -15.20 -1.11
C ARG A 258 -13.66 -16.19 -1.13
N SER A 259 -13.37 -17.44 -1.49
CA SER A 259 -14.33 -18.52 -1.45
C SER A 259 -14.25 -19.20 -0.08
N HIS A 260 -15.33 -19.13 0.69
CA HIS A 260 -15.49 -20.00 1.84
C HIS A 260 -15.92 -21.38 1.34
N HIS A 261 -15.12 -22.40 1.64
CA HIS A 261 -15.58 -23.78 1.63
C HIS A 261 -16.28 -24.08 2.95
#